data_AF-A0A967J8I7-F1
#
_entry.id   AF-A0A967J8I7-F1
#
_cell.length_a   1.000
_cell.length_b   1.000
_cell.length_c   1.000
_cell.angle_alpha   90.00
_cell.angle_beta   90.00
_cell.angle_gamma   90.00
#
_symmetry.space_group_name_H-M   'P 1'
#
loop_
_entity.id
_entity.type
_entity.pdbx_description
1 polymer ?
#
loop_
_entity_poly.entity_id
_entity_poly.type
_entity_poly.pdbx_seq_one_letter_code
_entity_poly.pdbx_strand_id
1 'polypeptide(L)' 'DTEVDGHRAVDVELSYGDDMLVLFQLIRTDEHIMQPLASGRKSDRGSVEATFERLNTSVEVD' A
#
# COMPACT_ATOMS: atom_id res chain seq x y z
N ASP A 1 3.09 -8.16 10.11
CA ASP A 1 2.18 -7.33 10.90
C ASP A 1 2.87 -5.99 11.11
N THR A 2 2.20 -4.94 10.67
CA THR A 2 2.58 -3.54 10.93
C THR A 2 1.42 -2.85 11.62
N GLU A 3 1.65 -1.65 12.15
CA GLU A 3 0.64 -0.86 12.85
C GLU A 3 0.62 0.54 12.26
N VAL A 4 -0.56 1.05 11.94
CA VAL A 4 -0.79 2.40 11.43
C VAL A 4 -1.84 3.04 12.33
N ASP A 5 -1.46 4.09 13.04
CA ASP A 5 -2.33 4.83 13.97
C ASP A 5 -3.06 3.94 15.00
N GLY A 6 -2.41 2.88 15.49
CA GLY A 6 -3.03 1.92 16.43
C GLY A 6 -3.82 0.79 15.76
N HIS A 7 -4.02 0.86 14.45
CA HIS A 7 -4.73 -0.15 13.67
C HIS A 7 -3.77 -1.20 13.10
N ARG A 8 -4.19 -2.46 13.17
CA ARG A 8 -3.44 -3.57 12.59
C ARG A 8 -3.44 -3.45 11.07
N ALA A 9 -2.25 -3.55 10.47
CA ALA A 9 -2.06 -3.47 9.04
C ALA A 9 -1.15 -4.57 8.49
N VAL A 10 -1.31 -4.83 7.19
CA VAL A 10 -0.49 -5.78 6.42
C VAL A 10 -0.07 -5.14 5.11
N ASP A 11 1.23 -5.07 4.87
CA ASP A 11 1.81 -4.66 3.60
C ASP A 11 1.85 -5.83 2.62
N VAL A 12 1.44 -5.57 1.39
CA VAL A 12 1.42 -6.55 0.31
C VAL A 12 2.14 -5.99 -0.90
N GLU A 13 3.07 -6.79 -1.40
CA GLU A 13 3.68 -6.61 -2.70
C GLU A 13 3.29 -7.80 -3.58
N LEU A 14 2.81 -7.52 -4.78
CA LEU A 14 2.56 -8.54 -5.78
C LEU A 14 3.07 -8.12 -7.16
N SER A 15 3.41 -9.13 -7.93
CA SER A 15 3.64 -9.00 -9.36
C SER A 15 2.44 -9.57 -10.09
N TYR A 16 1.87 -8.82 -11.03
CA TYR A 16 0.80 -9.28 -11.90
C TYR A 16 1.28 -9.28 -13.35
N GLY A 17 1.20 -10.43 -14.02
CA GLY A 17 1.87 -10.63 -15.30
C GLY A 17 3.41 -10.49 -15.20
N ASP A 18 4.04 -10.35 -16.35
CA ASP A 18 5.50 -10.35 -16.45
C ASP A 18 6.11 -8.99 -16.06
N ASP A 19 5.38 -7.90 -16.21
CA ASP A 19 5.92 -6.54 -16.17
C ASP A 19 5.27 -5.58 -15.16
N MET A 20 4.20 -5.97 -14.44
CA MET A 20 3.53 -5.08 -13.47
C MET A 20 3.88 -5.38 -12.01
N LEU A 21 3.99 -4.30 -11.23
CA LEU A 21 4.15 -4.27 -9.77
C LEU A 21 2.92 -3.59 -9.16
N VAL A 22 2.38 -4.18 -8.10
CA VAL A 22 1.35 -3.55 -7.27
C VAL A 22 1.81 -3.61 -5.81
N LEU A 23 1.76 -2.47 -5.14
CA LEU A 23 2.02 -2.29 -3.73
C LEU A 23 0.73 -1.79 -3.08
N PHE A 24 0.29 -2.45 -2.01
CA PHE A 24 -0.83 -1.95 -1.21
C PHE A 24 -0.67 -2.34 0.25
N GLN A 25 -1.34 -1.59 1.12
CA GLN A 25 -1.46 -1.94 2.54
C GLN A 25 -2.93 -2.20 2.84
N LEU A 26 -3.23 -3.20 3.67
CA LEU A 26 -4.57 -3.41 4.22
C LEU A 26 -4.55 -2.97 5.67
N ILE A 27 -5.28 -1.90 5.99
CA ILE A 27 -5.40 -1.35 7.34
C ILE A 27 -6.80 -1.70 7.85
N ARG A 28 -6.89 -2.45 8.94
CA ARG A 28 -8.17 -2.85 9.53
C ARG A 28 -8.59 -1.82 10.58
N THR A 29 -9.63 -1.04 10.27
CA THR A 29 -10.32 -0.19 11.25
C THR A 29 -11.45 -0.95 11.93
N ASP A 30 -12.15 -0.29 12.85
CA ASP A 30 -13.30 -0.89 13.53
C ASP A 30 -14.50 -1.08 12.59
N GLU A 31 -14.65 -0.22 11.57
CA GLU A 31 -15.81 -0.21 10.69
C GLU A 31 -15.52 -0.80 9.29
N HIS A 32 -14.28 -0.69 8.80
CA HIS A 32 -13.96 -1.06 7.42
C HIS A 32 -12.46 -1.42 7.25
N ILE A 33 -12.06 -1.69 6.01
CA ILE A 33 -10.65 -1.87 5.63
C ILE A 33 -10.27 -0.73 4.71
N MET A 34 -9.25 0.02 5.08
CA MET A 34 -8.62 1.00 4.20
C MET A 34 -7.50 0.34 3.40
N GLN A 35 -7.39 0.71 2.12
CA GLN A 35 -6.42 0.11 1.21
C GLN A 35 -5.75 1.16 0.31
N PRO A 36 -4.72 1.89 0.78
CA PRO A 36 -3.85 2.64 -0.11
C PRO A 36 -3.14 1.68 -1.06
N LEU A 37 -3.09 2.04 -2.34
CA LEU A 37 -2.54 1.21 -3.40
C LEU A 37 -1.82 2.06 -4.44
N ALA A 38 -0.62 1.62 -4.83
CA ALA A 38 0.08 2.11 -6.01
C ALA A 38 0.41 0.94 -6.94
N SER A 39 0.32 1.17 -8.25
CA SER A 39 0.70 0.17 -9.25
C SER A 39 1.40 0.82 -10.43
N GLY A 40 2.27 0.05 -11.10
CA GLY A 40 3.00 0.49 -12.27
C GLY A 40 3.86 -0.62 -12.84
N ARG A 41 4.69 -0.28 -13.83
CA ARG A 41 5.64 -1.25 -14.39
C ARG A 41 6.74 -1.55 -13.39
N LYS A 42 7.22 -2.80 -13.37
CA LYS A 42 8.39 -3.23 -12.57
C LYS A 42 9.65 -2.43 -12.92
N SER A 43 9.79 -2.02 -14.19
CA SER A 43 10.90 -1.14 -14.62
C SER A 43 10.91 0.20 -13.89
N ASP A 44 9.74 0.64 -13.41
CA ASP A 44 9.52 1.94 -12.78
C ASP A 44 9.31 1.78 -11.26
N ARG A 45 9.80 0.68 -10.68
CA ARG A 45 9.59 0.29 -9.27
C ARG A 45 9.80 1.45 -8.30
N GLY A 46 10.91 2.18 -8.40
CA GLY A 46 11.21 3.28 -7.48
C GLY A 46 10.16 4.40 -7.51
N SER A 47 9.53 4.66 -8.66
CA SER A 47 8.42 5.63 -8.75
C SER A 47 7.13 5.09 -8.15
N VAL A 48 6.87 3.79 -8.26
CA VAL A 48 5.73 3.12 -7.62
C VAL A 48 5.88 3.15 -6.10
N GLU A 49 7.07 2.78 -5.59
CA GLU A 49 7.40 2.83 -4.16
C GLU A 49 7.27 4.26 -3.60
N ALA A 50 7.88 5.25 -4.24
CA ALA A 50 7.76 6.65 -3.79
C ALA A 50 6.31 7.19 -3.85
N THR A 51 5.46 6.64 -4.71
CA THR A 51 4.03 6.99 -4.74
C THR A 51 3.29 6.31 -3.62
N PHE A 52 3.56 5.03 -3.37
CA PHE A 52 2.98 4.26 -2.29
C PHE A 52 3.32 4.85 -0.91
N GLU A 53 4.58 5.19 -0.68
CA GLU A 53 5.02 5.84 0.57
C GLU A 53 4.29 7.17 0.79
N ARG A 54 4.19 8.01 -0.25
CA ARG A 54 3.45 9.28 -0.16
C ARG A 54 1.97 9.06 0.18
N LEU A 55 1.32 8.08 -0.43
CA LEU A 55 -0.06 7.72 -0.11
C LEU A 55 -0.18 7.33 1.37
N ASN A 56 0.68 6.43 1.86
CA ASN A 56 0.64 5.98 3.25
C ASN A 56 0.92 7.09 4.25
N THR A 57 1.78 8.07 3.93
CA THR A 57 2.00 9.24 4.80
C THR A 57 0.87 10.27 4.78
N SER A 58 -0.02 10.22 3.78
CA SER A 58 -1.13 11.16 3.60
C SER A 58 -2.47 10.65 4.13
N VAL A 59 -2.53 9.35 4.44
CA VAL A 59 -3.74 8.70 4.95
C VAL A 59 -3.82 8.97 6.45
N GLU A 60 -4.88 9.67 6.86
CA GLU A 60 -5.32 9.72 8.26
C GLU A 60 -6.34 8.58 8.45
N VAL A 61 -6.12 7.74 9.45
CA VAL A 61 -7.01 6.60 9.77
C VAL A 61 -7.80 6.96 11.03
N ASP A 62 -9.13 7.00 10.91
CA ASP A 62 -10.10 7.23 12.00
C ASP A 62 -10.75 5.92 12.48
#